data_AF-A0A0F3PEB1-F1
#
_entry.id   AF-A0A0F3PEB1-F1
#
_cell.length_a   1.000
_cell.length_b   1.000
_cell.length_c   1.000
_cell.angle_alpha   90.00
_cell.angle_beta   90.00
_cell.angle_gamma   90.00
#
_symmetry.space_group_name_H-M   'P 1'
#
loop_
_entity.id
_entity.type
_entity.pdbx_description
1 polymer ?
#
loop_
_entity_poly.entity_id
_entity_poly.type
_entity_poly.pdbx_seq_one_letter_code
_entity_poly.pdbx_strand_id
1 'polypeptide(L)'
;MIVSLKVNYTETDILPTIVQNAQGHYLIPLEDIEHFDVQEDYLKQGLVNYHDTAYINLDLLEGTKYDLNFENLDLNITFPTEKMQPQSFDASGGPMKKRTSILNLLVGYI
;
A
#
# COMPACT_ATOMS: atom_id res chain seq x y z
N MET A 1 5.40 1.89 -15.53
CA MET A 1 4.11 2.02 -16.23
C MET A 1 3.14 2.70 -15.28
N ILE A 2 2.45 3.77 -15.71
CA ILE A 2 1.44 4.43 -14.87
C ILE A 2 0.10 3.70 -15.06
N VAL A 3 -0.58 3.37 -13.98
CA VAL A 3 -1.86 2.65 -13.99
C VAL A 3 -2.87 3.28 -13.03
N SER A 4 -4.15 3.05 -13.26
CA SER A 4 -5.20 3.28 -12.26
C SER A 4 -5.11 2.23 -11.14
N LEU A 5 -5.48 2.61 -9.91
CA LEU A 5 -5.39 1.74 -8.74
C LEU A 5 -6.76 1.54 -8.09
N LYS A 6 -7.09 0.27 -7.85
CA LYS A 6 -8.22 -0.15 -7.04
C LYS A 6 -7.72 -1.02 -5.89
N VAL A 7 -8.09 -0.70 -4.66
CA VAL A 7 -7.69 -1.46 -3.47
C VAL A 7 -8.92 -1.90 -2.69
N ASN A 8 -9.02 -3.20 -2.39
CA ASN A 8 -10.14 -3.79 -1.66
C ASN A 8 -11.51 -3.34 -2.21
N TYR A 9 -11.64 -3.44 -3.53
CA TYR A 9 -12.83 -3.06 -4.29
C TYR A 9 -13.17 -1.55 -4.32
N THR A 10 -12.33 -0.69 -3.76
CA THR A 10 -12.48 0.76 -3.76
C THR A 10 -11.60 1.38 -4.84
N GLU A 11 -12.21 2.15 -5.74
CA GLU A 11 -11.49 2.96 -6.74
C GLU A 11 -10.78 4.13 -6.07
N THR A 12 -9.62 4.50 -6.61
CA THR A 12 -8.75 5.52 -6.01
C THR A 12 -8.33 6.53 -7.07
N ASP A 13 -8.03 7.75 -6.63
CA ASP A 13 -7.47 8.80 -7.51
C ASP A 13 -5.94 8.68 -7.65
N ILE A 14 -5.32 7.63 -7.10
CA ILE A 14 -3.87 7.40 -7.13
C ILE A 14 -3.50 6.70 -8.44
N LEU A 15 -2.43 7.19 -9.08
CA LEU A 15 -1.91 6.68 -10.34
C LEU A 15 -0.47 6.18 -10.17
N PRO A 16 -0.25 4.99 -9.56
CA PRO A 16 1.08 4.52 -9.25
C PRO A 16 1.91 4.25 -10.51
N THR A 17 3.22 4.49 -10.40
CA THR A 17 4.19 4.04 -11.41
C THR A 17 4.72 2.66 -11.04
N ILE A 18 4.18 1.63 -11.66
CA ILE A 18 4.63 0.24 -11.49
C ILE A 18 5.97 0.03 -12.18
N VAL A 19 6.93 -0.53 -11.45
CA VAL A 19 8.22 -0.99 -11.98
C VAL A 19 8.31 -2.50 -11.87
N GLN A 20 9.13 -3.12 -12.72
CA GLN A 20 9.38 -4.56 -12.67
C GLN A 20 10.85 -4.78 -12.33
N ASN A 21 11.12 -5.63 -11.33
CA ASN A 21 12.49 -5.97 -11.00
C ASN A 21 13.07 -7.04 -11.96
N ALA A 22 14.36 -7.36 -11.82
CA ALA A 22 15.05 -8.32 -12.69
C ALA A 22 14.47 -9.75 -12.65
N GLN A 23 13.70 -10.08 -11.61
CA GLN A 23 13.05 -11.38 -11.45
C GLN A 23 11.62 -11.40 -12.02
N GLY A 24 11.15 -10.28 -12.56
CA GLY A 24 9.81 -10.16 -13.12
C GLY A 24 8.73 -9.74 -12.11
N HIS A 25 9.09 -9.46 -10.86
CA HIS A 25 8.12 -9.04 -9.84
C HIS A 25 7.70 -7.58 -10.03
N TYR A 26 6.41 -7.33 -9.94
CA TYR A 26 5.86 -5.98 -9.98
C TYR A 26 6.02 -5.31 -8.62
N LEU A 27 6.55 -4.10 -8.65
CA LEU A 27 6.79 -3.27 -7.49
C LEU A 27 5.95 -2.00 -7.61
N ILE A 28 5.20 -1.72 -6.56
CA ILE A 28 4.40 -0.50 -6.39
C ILE A 28 5.08 0.41 -5.35
N PRO A 29 5.18 1.73 -5.57
CA PRO A 29 5.74 2.62 -4.55
C PRO A 29 4.99 2.47 -3.22
N LEU A 30 5.73 2.44 -2.11
CA LEU A 30 5.13 2.32 -0.78
C LEU A 30 4.17 3.48 -0.49
N GLU A 31 4.54 4.70 -0.91
CA GLU A 31 3.72 5.91 -0.74
C GLU A 31 2.32 5.78 -1.38
N ASP A 32 2.21 5.01 -2.47
CA ASP A 32 0.93 4.79 -3.15
C ASP A 32 0.04 3.77 -2.44
N ILE A 33 0.54 3.04 -1.43
CA ILE A 33 -0.17 1.94 -0.74
C ILE A 33 -0.36 2.17 0.77
N GLU A 34 0.56 2.88 1.43
CA GLU A 34 0.59 3.01 2.89
C GLU A 34 -0.66 3.69 3.49
N HIS A 35 -1.47 4.36 2.67
CA HIS A 35 -2.68 5.07 3.07
C HIS A 35 -3.93 4.18 3.16
N PHE A 36 -3.88 2.92 2.72
CA PHE A 36 -5.05 2.03 2.68
C PHE A 36 -5.31 1.26 3.98
N ASP A 37 -4.91 1.80 5.13
CA ASP A 37 -5.11 1.16 6.44
C ASP A 37 -4.61 -0.31 6.48
N VAL A 38 -3.57 -0.66 5.72
CA VAL A 38 -2.96 -1.99 5.79
C VAL A 38 -2.02 -2.03 7.01
N GLN A 39 -1.94 -3.17 7.69
CA GLN A 39 -1.03 -3.33 8.81
C GLN A 39 0.42 -3.10 8.38
N GLU A 40 1.13 -2.22 9.10
CA GLU A 40 2.49 -1.83 8.74
C GLU A 40 3.44 -3.04 8.76
N ASP A 41 3.34 -3.90 9.76
CA ASP A 41 4.15 -5.12 9.88
C ASP A 41 3.83 -6.16 8.79
N TYR A 42 2.67 -6.07 8.16
CA TYR A 42 2.35 -6.86 6.97
C TYR A 42 3.02 -6.26 5.73
N LEU A 43 2.90 -4.95 5.51
CA LEU A 43 3.58 -4.27 4.39
C LEU A 43 5.10 -4.44 4.42
N LYS A 44 5.72 -4.44 5.61
CA LYS A 44 7.17 -4.68 5.79
C LYS A 44 7.65 -6.00 5.18
N GLN A 45 6.79 -7.01 5.06
CA GLN A 45 7.14 -8.31 4.47
C GLN A 45 7.43 -8.20 2.97
N GLY A 46 6.77 -7.26 2.30
CA GLY A 46 6.96 -6.99 0.87
C GLY A 46 7.90 -5.83 0.57
N LEU A 47 8.49 -5.19 1.59
CA LEU A 47 9.29 -3.99 1.41
C LEU A 47 10.60 -4.27 0.66
N VAL A 48 10.82 -3.55 -0.43
CA VAL A 48 12.04 -3.61 -1.26
C VAL A 48 12.50 -2.18 -1.54
N ASN A 49 13.80 -1.90 -1.37
CA ASN A 49 14.39 -0.59 -1.68
C ASN A 49 15.07 -0.63 -3.05
N TYR A 50 14.79 0.36 -3.90
CA TYR A 50 15.42 0.51 -5.21
C TYR A 50 15.62 2.00 -5.54
N HIS A 51 16.86 2.39 -5.84
CA HIS A 51 17.26 3.78 -6.13
C HIS A 51 16.62 4.83 -5.20
N ASP A 52 16.80 4.65 -3.88
CA ASP A 52 16.31 5.54 -2.82
C ASP A 52 14.77 5.62 -2.67
N THR A 53 14.02 4.82 -3.44
CA THR A 53 12.57 4.68 -3.29
C THR A 53 12.23 3.34 -2.66
N ALA A 54 11.28 3.37 -1.70
CA ALA A 54 10.70 2.19 -1.09
C ALA A 54 9.53 1.68 -1.93
N TYR A 55 9.51 0.38 -2.20
CA TYR A 55 8.46 -0.29 -2.94
C TYR A 55 7.89 -1.46 -2.15
N ILE A 56 6.68 -1.86 -2.50
CA ILE A 56 6.04 -3.10 -2.10
C ILE A 56 6.09 -4.08 -3.26
N ASN A 57 6.68 -5.25 -3.02
CA ASN A 57 6.51 -6.44 -3.85
C ASN A 57 5.27 -7.20 -3.39
N LEU A 58 4.22 -7.19 -4.21
CA LEU A 58 2.93 -7.82 -3.88
C LEU A 58 3.03 -9.35 -3.80
N ASP A 59 4.00 -9.98 -4.49
CA ASP A 59 4.21 -11.43 -4.46
C ASP A 59 4.71 -11.94 -3.10
N LEU A 60 5.27 -11.06 -2.27
CA LEU A 60 5.77 -11.39 -0.94
C LEU A 60 4.71 -11.25 0.15
N LEU A 61 3.55 -10.67 -0.17
CA LEU A 61 2.47 -10.45 0.78
C LEU A 61 1.50 -11.63 0.79
N GLU A 62 1.69 -12.56 1.72
CA GLU A 62 0.89 -13.79 1.81
C GLU A 62 -0.62 -13.49 1.84
N GLY A 63 -1.36 -14.12 0.94
CA GLY A 63 -2.81 -13.96 0.82
C GLY A 63 -3.27 -12.73 0.05
N THR A 64 -2.38 -11.78 -0.27
CA THR A 64 -2.70 -10.67 -1.18
C THR A 64 -2.95 -11.21 -2.57
N LYS A 65 -4.06 -10.78 -3.18
CA LYS A 65 -4.37 -11.04 -4.58
C LYS A 65 -4.22 -9.75 -5.35
N TYR A 66 -3.64 -9.81 -6.54
CA TYR A 66 -3.61 -8.66 -7.43
C TYR A 66 -3.75 -9.09 -8.89
N ASP A 67 -4.27 -8.19 -9.70
CA ASP A 67 -4.41 -8.34 -11.15
C ASP A 67 -3.98 -7.03 -11.81
N LEU A 68 -2.99 -7.12 -12.70
CA LEU A 68 -2.48 -6.00 -13.48
C LEU A 68 -2.90 -6.20 -14.93
N ASN A 69 -3.87 -5.44 -15.38
CA ASN A 69 -4.38 -5.51 -16.74
C ASN A 69 -3.73 -4.41 -17.60
N PHE A 70 -2.91 -4.86 -18.55
CA PHE A 70 -2.13 -4.01 -19.44
C PHE A 70 -2.96 -3.33 -20.54
N GLU A 71 -4.11 -3.89 -20.90
CA GLU A 71 -4.98 -3.32 -21.93
C GLU A 71 -5.69 -2.08 -21.41
N ASN A 72 -6.12 -2.12 -20.16
CA ASN A 72 -6.88 -1.06 -19.51
C ASN A 72 -6.03 -0.18 -18.59
N LEU A 73 -4.76 -0.54 -18.37
CA LEU A 73 -3.85 0.14 -17.44
C LEU A 73 -4.46 0.25 -16.04
N ASP A 74 -4.95 -0.86 -15.50
CA ASP A 74 -5.53 -0.96 -14.16
C ASP A 74 -4.83 -2.02 -13.32
N LEU A 75 -4.63 -1.67 -12.05
CA LEU A 75 -4.13 -2.55 -11.01
C LEU A 75 -5.21 -2.71 -9.94
N ASN A 76 -5.71 -3.93 -9.80
CA ASN A 76 -6.64 -4.31 -8.75
C ASN A 76 -5.89 -5.07 -7.67
N ILE A 77 -5.91 -4.59 -6.41
CA ILE A 77 -5.28 -5.23 -5.27
C ILE A 77 -6.34 -5.58 -4.23
N THR A 78 -6.27 -6.78 -3.67
CA THR A 78 -7.08 -7.23 -2.54
C THR A 78 -6.16 -7.74 -1.43
N PHE A 79 -6.09 -6.98 -0.34
CA PHE A 79 -5.41 -7.37 0.88
C PHE A 79 -6.34 -8.24 1.75
N PRO A 80 -5.83 -9.23 2.49
CA PRO A 80 -6.64 -10.01 3.42
C PRO A 80 -7.22 -9.13 4.53
N THR A 81 -8.48 -9.36 4.92
CA THR A 81 -9.17 -8.56 5.94
C THR A 81 -8.42 -8.56 7.29
N GLU A 82 -7.83 -9.69 7.66
CA GLU A 82 -7.05 -9.85 8.89
C GLU A 82 -5.72 -9.06 8.88
N LYS A 83 -5.30 -8.56 7.72
CA LYS A 83 -4.12 -7.70 7.54
C LYS A 83 -4.48 -6.23 7.39
N MET A 84 -5.76 -5.88 7.44
CA MET A 84 -6.22 -4.51 7.54
C MET A 84 -6.14 -4.04 9.00
N GLN A 85 -5.90 -2.76 9.21
CA GLN A 85 -6.01 -2.12 10.50
C GLN A 85 -7.48 -2.16 10.93
N PRO A 86 -7.77 -2.46 12.21
CA PRO A 86 -9.13 -2.42 12.71
C PRO A 86 -9.71 -1.01 12.53
N GLN A 87 -10.81 -0.90 11.79
CA GLN A 87 -11.59 0.34 11.77
C GLN A 87 -12.23 0.52 13.15
N SER A 88 -11.66 1.40 13.97
CA SER A 88 -12.26 1.75 15.25
C SER A 88 -13.44 2.68 15.00
N PHE A 89 -14.66 2.18 15.19
CA PHE A 89 -15.84 3.03 15.27
C PHE A 89 -15.98 3.55 16.69
N ASP A 90 -15.78 4.85 16.88
CA ASP A 90 -16.19 5.50 18.12
C ASP A 90 -17.71 5.71 18.08
N ALA A 91 -18.45 4.78 18.69
CA ALA A 91 -19.90 4.90 18.85
C ALA A 91 -20.32 6.05 19.81
N SER A 92 -19.36 6.76 20.44
CA SER A 92 -19.62 7.79 21.44
C SER A 92 -19.58 9.24 20.93
N GLY A 93 -19.36 9.48 19.63
CA GLY A 93 -19.53 10.80 19.03
C GLY A 93 -18.51 11.87 19.46
N GLY A 94 -17.32 11.48 19.90
CA GLY A 94 -16.20 12.40 20.15
C GLY A 94 -15.31 12.60 18.92
N PRO A 95 -14.56 13.71 18.80
CA PRO A 95 -13.67 13.92 17.66
C PRO A 95 -12.52 12.90 17.69
N MET A 96 -12.44 12.06 16.65
CA MET A 96 -11.33 11.13 16.44
C MET A 96 -10.00 11.89 16.32
N LYS A 97 -9.04 11.57 17.20
CA LYS A 97 -7.63 11.94 16.98
C LYS A 97 -7.06 11.07 15.87
N LYS A 98 -6.73 11.68 14.73
CA LYS A 98 -5.94 11.05 13.66
C LYS A 98 -4.64 10.50 14.27
N ARG A 99 -4.37 9.21 14.07
CA ARG A 99 -3.06 8.62 14.41
C ARG A 99 -1.99 9.24 13.50
N THR A 100 -0.86 9.56 14.11
CA THR A 100 0.30 10.24 13.50
C THR A 100 0.86 9.41 12.34
N SER A 101 1.05 10.08 11.19
CA SER A 101 1.78 9.56 10.03
C SER A 101 3.25 9.28 10.38
N ILE A 102 3.81 8.24 9.75
CA ILE A 102 5.21 7.80 9.82
C ILE A 102 6.22 8.87 9.38
N LEU A 103 5.78 9.99 8.80
CA LEU A 103 6.64 11.13 8.47
C LEU A 103 7.30 11.78 9.72
N ASN A 104 6.78 11.53 10.93
CA ASN A 104 7.31 12.12 12.16
C ASN A 104 8.41 11.30 12.86
N LEU A 105 8.80 10.13 12.35
CA LEU A 105 9.85 9.30 12.99
C LEU A 105 11.27 9.56 12.45
N LEU A 106 11.44 10.39 11.42
CA LEU A 106 12.75 10.69 10.82
C LEU A 106 13.28 12.12 11.09
N VAL A 107 12.53 13.00 11.75
CA VAL A 107 12.99 14.37 12.08
C VAL A 107 13.46 14.49 13.54
N GLY A 108 13.53 13.39 14.29
CA GLY A 108 13.87 13.38 15.72
C GLY A 108 15.33 13.10 16.07
N TYR A 109 16.21 12.88 15.10
CA TYR A 109 17.62 12.52 15.34
C TYR A 109 18.58 13.17 14.32
N ILE A 110 18.68 14.51 14.34
CA ILE A 110 19.93 15.25 14.05
C ILE A 110 19.97 16.48 14.95
#